data_AF-A0A7J8UXI0-F1
#
_entry.id   AF-A0A7J8UXI0-F1
#
_cell.length_a   1.000
_cell.length_b   1.000
_cell.length_c   1.000
_cell.angle_alpha   90.00
_cell.angle_beta   90.00
_cell.angle_gamma   90.00
#
_symmetry.space_group_name_H-M   'P 1'
#
loop_
_entity.id
_entity.type
_entity.pdbx_description
1 polymer ?
#
loop_
_entity_poly.entity_id
_entity_poly.type
_entity_poly.pdbx_seq_one_letter_code
_entity_poly.pdbx_strand_id
1 'polypeptide(L)'
;MYQIWKLMLLVSLLICHLLSKVPGTSSEPPKHFVLVHGSCHGAWSWYKVVPLLKSGGHNVTALDLGGSGVDPQQVNTLRSISDYIKPLREFMASLPDEEKVVLVGHSLGGLAISQAMEMFPEKVAVAVFVTASMPGPTLNVSILIQKALRDQDSQMDNHYTYDDGPSSPPTTFTFGPMF
;
A
#
# COMPACT_ATOMS: atom_id res chain seq x y z
N MET A 1 -26.27 -11.26 1.45
CA MET A 1 -25.55 -12.24 2.30
C MET A 1 -24.96 -13.41 1.49
N TYR A 2 -25.74 -14.16 0.72
CA TYR A 2 -25.26 -15.33 -0.04
C TYR A 2 -24.12 -15.07 -1.06
N GLN A 3 -24.08 -13.88 -1.68
CA GLN A 3 -23.05 -13.50 -2.66
C GLN A 3 -21.69 -13.18 -2.01
N ILE A 4 -21.70 -12.61 -0.80
CA ILE A 4 -20.47 -12.31 -0.04
C ILE A 4 -19.82 -13.61 0.43
N TRP A 5 -20.63 -14.58 0.86
CA TRP A 5 -20.14 -15.89 1.27
C TRP A 5 -19.57 -16.69 0.09
N LYS A 6 -20.15 -16.59 -1.10
CA LYS A 6 -19.58 -17.18 -2.33
C LYS A 6 -18.26 -16.53 -2.73
N LEU A 7 -18.15 -15.20 -2.62
CA LEU A 7 -16.91 -14.49 -2.91
C LEU A 7 -15.81 -14.85 -1.89
N MET A 8 -16.16 -14.95 -0.61
CA MET A 8 -15.23 -15.41 0.44
C MET A 8 -14.82 -16.88 0.26
N LEU A 9 -15.74 -17.76 -0.17
CA LEU A 9 -15.42 -19.14 -0.50
C LEU A 9 -14.50 -19.24 -1.73
N LEU A 10 -14.73 -18.42 -2.75
CA LEU A 10 -13.89 -18.38 -3.95
C LEU A 10 -12.50 -17.81 -3.66
N VAL A 11 -12.41 -16.77 -2.83
CA VAL A 11 -11.12 -16.20 -2.38
C VAL A 11 -10.39 -17.20 -1.48
N SER A 12 -11.10 -17.89 -0.58
CA SER A 12 -10.54 -18.96 0.25
C SER A 12 -10.07 -20.14 -0.59
N LEU A 13 -10.83 -20.57 -1.60
CA LEU A 13 -10.43 -21.64 -2.51
C LEU A 13 -9.25 -21.22 -3.39
N LEU A 14 -9.18 -19.96 -3.82
CA LEU A 14 -8.03 -19.41 -4.56
C LEU A 14 -6.78 -19.37 -3.68
N ILE A 15 -6.91 -18.95 -2.42
CA ILE A 15 -5.82 -18.96 -1.42
C ILE A 15 -5.40 -20.41 -1.12
N CYS A 16 -6.33 -21.34 -0.92
CA CYS A 16 -6.01 -22.75 -0.74
C CYS A 16 -5.36 -23.38 -1.98
N HIS A 17 -5.76 -22.99 -3.18
CA HIS A 17 -5.12 -23.44 -4.42
C HIS A 17 -3.70 -22.88 -4.56
N LEU A 18 -3.49 -21.60 -4.21
CA LEU A 18 -2.18 -20.96 -4.15
C LEU A 18 -1.28 -21.57 -3.06
N LEU A 19 -1.85 -22.01 -1.93
CA LEU A 19 -1.13 -22.68 -0.84
C LEU A 19 -0.89 -24.18 -1.08
N SER A 20 -1.65 -24.81 -1.98
CA SER A 20 -1.49 -26.24 -2.34
C SER A 20 -0.32 -26.53 -3.28
N LYS A 21 0.34 -25.49 -3.82
CA LYS A 21 1.63 -25.66 -4.49
C LYS A 21 2.73 -25.87 -3.45
N VAL A 22 3.00 -27.14 -3.14
CA VAL A 22 4.28 -27.61 -2.58
C VAL A 22 5.44 -27.02 -3.42
N PRO A 23 6.60 -26.67 -2.83
CA PRO A 23 7.65 -25.91 -3.50
C PRO A 23 8.37 -26.77 -4.53
N GLY A 24 7.75 -26.92 -5.70
CA GLY A 24 8.42 -27.29 -6.93
C GLY A 24 9.01 -26.02 -7.51
N THR A 25 10.33 -26.03 -7.70
CA THR A 25 11.12 -25.06 -8.46
C THR A 25 10.31 -24.47 -9.62
N SER A 26 9.75 -23.27 -9.44
CA SER A 26 9.16 -22.54 -10.56
C SER A 26 10.30 -22.24 -11.51
N SER A 27 10.21 -22.70 -12.76
CA SER A 27 11.15 -22.37 -13.83
C SER A 27 11.13 -20.88 -14.23
N GLU A 28 10.28 -20.09 -13.58
CA GLU A 28 10.21 -18.64 -13.76
C GLU A 28 11.42 -17.98 -13.06
N PRO A 29 12.12 -17.07 -13.73
CA PRO A 29 13.25 -16.37 -13.15
C PRO A 29 12.81 -15.57 -11.90
N PRO A 30 13.68 -15.45 -10.88
CA PRO A 30 13.41 -14.63 -9.70
C PRO A 30 12.91 -13.23 -10.08
N LYS A 31 11.84 -12.79 -9.41
CA LYS A 31 11.30 -11.43 -9.54
C LYS A 31 11.69 -10.63 -8.29
N HIS A 32 11.72 -9.31 -8.43
CA HIS A 32 11.90 -8.40 -7.30
C HIS A 32 10.56 -7.73 -6.97
N PHE A 33 10.03 -8.01 -5.78
CA PHE A 33 8.83 -7.38 -5.24
C PHE A 33 9.19 -6.18 -4.38
N VAL A 34 8.53 -5.05 -4.63
CA VAL A 34 8.66 -3.82 -3.85
C VAL A 34 7.32 -3.56 -3.18
N LEU A 35 7.29 -3.67 -1.85
CA LEU A 35 6.08 -3.62 -1.04
C LEU A 35 5.97 -2.26 -0.34
N VAL A 36 4.87 -1.56 -0.61
CA VAL A 36 4.59 -0.20 -0.14
C VAL A 36 3.35 -0.21 0.73
N HIS A 37 3.50 0.18 2.00
CA HIS A 37 2.44 0.16 3.00
C HIS A 37 1.42 1.30 2.81
N GLY A 38 0.32 1.23 3.58
CA GLY A 38 -0.70 2.28 3.64
C GLY A 38 -0.48 3.27 4.77
N SER A 39 -1.44 4.18 4.98
CA SER A 39 -1.38 5.18 6.06
C SER A 39 -1.19 4.51 7.43
N CYS A 40 -0.43 5.15 8.32
CA CYS A 40 -0.17 4.71 9.70
C CYS A 40 0.57 3.36 9.86
N HIS A 41 1.08 2.79 8.77
CA HIS A 41 1.83 1.53 8.78
C HIS A 41 3.30 1.78 8.41
N GLY A 42 4.08 0.70 8.34
CA GLY A 42 5.45 0.68 7.82
C GLY A 42 5.73 -0.63 7.07
N ALA A 43 6.99 -0.83 6.66
CA ALA A 43 7.51 -2.07 6.08
C ALA A 43 7.14 -3.30 6.93
N TRP A 44 7.08 -3.14 8.25
CA TRP A 44 6.70 -4.17 9.22
C TRP A 44 5.32 -4.79 8.95
N SER A 45 4.39 -4.07 8.31
CA SER A 45 3.07 -4.60 7.97
C SER A 45 3.13 -5.81 7.03
N TRP A 46 4.21 -5.93 6.26
CA TRP A 46 4.43 -7.02 5.31
C TRP A 46 5.16 -8.23 5.90
N TYR A 47 5.38 -8.30 7.22
CA TYR A 47 6.23 -9.31 7.85
C TYR A 47 5.84 -10.77 7.55
N LYS A 48 4.57 -11.06 7.23
CA LYS A 48 4.12 -12.41 6.80
C LYS A 48 4.30 -12.65 5.31
N VAL A 49 4.20 -11.60 4.48
CA VAL A 49 4.28 -11.72 3.01
C VAL A 49 5.74 -11.83 2.55
N VAL A 50 6.63 -11.05 3.17
CA VAL A 50 8.07 -11.07 2.87
C VAL A 50 8.67 -12.49 2.92
N PRO A 51 8.53 -13.27 4.02
CA PRO A 51 9.11 -14.61 4.08
C PRO A 51 8.46 -15.57 3.08
N LEU A 52 7.16 -15.44 2.78
CA LEU A 52 6.49 -16.29 1.79
C LEU A 52 7.07 -16.05 0.38
N LEU A 53 7.19 -14.79 -0.04
CA LEU A 53 7.78 -14.44 -1.34
C LEU A 53 9.26 -14.86 -1.42
N LYS A 54 10.03 -14.64 -0.35
CA LYS A 54 11.44 -15.10 -0.28
C LYS A 54 11.55 -16.62 -0.35
N SER A 55 10.67 -17.36 0.32
CA SER A 55 10.64 -18.84 0.26
C SER A 55 10.30 -19.37 -1.13
N GLY A 56 9.58 -18.57 -1.94
CA GLY A 56 9.33 -18.84 -3.36
C GLY A 56 10.50 -18.50 -4.29
N GLY A 57 11.65 -18.05 -3.76
CA GLY A 57 12.83 -17.71 -4.56
C GLY A 57 12.83 -16.30 -5.15
N HIS A 58 12.03 -15.38 -4.59
CA HIS A 58 11.95 -14.00 -5.06
C HIS A 58 12.76 -13.03 -4.17
N ASN A 59 13.24 -11.95 -4.79
CA ASN A 59 13.79 -10.81 -4.07
C ASN A 59 12.62 -9.94 -3.56
N VAL A 60 12.75 -9.40 -2.35
CA VAL A 60 11.68 -8.62 -1.72
C VAL A 60 12.27 -7.45 -0.95
N THR A 61 11.80 -6.25 -1.28
CA THR A 61 12.07 -5.01 -0.55
C THR A 61 10.75 -4.47 -0.01
N ALA A 62 10.62 -4.39 1.31
CA ALA A 62 9.51 -3.66 1.95
C ALA A 62 10.07 -2.33 2.46
N LEU A 63 9.44 -1.22 2.06
CA LEU A 63 9.94 0.12 2.34
C LEU A 63 9.13 0.78 3.45
N ASP A 64 9.80 1.56 4.30
CA ASP A 64 9.16 2.59 5.11
C ASP A 64 9.09 3.89 4.28
N LEU A 65 7.89 4.46 4.18
CA LEU A 65 7.69 5.81 3.65
C LEU A 65 8.08 6.87 4.70
N GLY A 66 8.11 8.14 4.30
CA GLY A 66 8.50 9.24 5.20
C GLY A 66 7.65 9.27 6.48
N GLY A 67 8.30 9.37 7.63
CA GLY A 67 7.66 9.34 8.95
C GLY A 67 6.84 8.10 9.25
N SER A 68 7.16 6.98 8.63
CA SER A 68 6.48 5.70 8.79
C SER A 68 7.44 4.62 9.29
N GLY A 69 6.92 3.63 10.03
CA GLY A 69 7.72 2.53 10.57
C GLY A 69 8.90 3.01 11.40
N VAL A 70 10.14 2.74 10.94
CA VAL A 70 11.37 3.19 11.61
C VAL A 70 12.05 4.37 10.92
N ASP A 71 11.40 5.00 9.93
CA ASP A 71 11.90 6.24 9.32
C ASP A 71 12.03 7.33 10.38
N PRO A 72 13.18 8.04 10.47
CA PRO A 72 13.44 8.99 11.54
C PRO A 72 12.68 10.32 11.38
N GLN A 73 12.09 10.59 10.22
CA GLN A 73 11.37 11.85 10.00
C GLN A 73 10.12 11.87 10.88
N GLN A 74 9.84 13.03 11.46
CA GLN A 74 8.60 13.22 12.22
C GLN A 74 7.49 13.63 11.24
N VAL A 75 6.28 13.11 11.43
CA VAL A 75 5.14 13.40 10.52
C VAL A 75 4.90 14.91 10.37
N ASN A 76 5.09 15.68 11.45
CA ASN A 76 4.95 17.15 11.44
C ASN A 76 6.04 17.89 10.63
N THR A 77 7.13 17.21 10.24
CA THR A 77 8.17 17.79 9.37
C THR A 77 7.87 17.61 7.89
N LEU A 78 6.99 16.68 7.53
CA LEU A 78 6.58 16.44 6.15
C LEU A 78 5.70 17.59 5.67
N ARG A 79 6.07 18.23 4.55
CA ARG A 79 5.35 19.41 4.03
C ARG A 79 4.47 19.08 2.82
N SER A 80 4.65 17.90 2.25
CA SER A 80 3.92 17.46 1.07
C SER A 80 3.84 15.94 0.98
N ILE A 81 2.94 15.44 0.14
CA ILE A 81 2.90 14.03 -0.22
C ILE A 81 4.21 13.57 -0.92
N SER A 82 4.91 14.49 -1.59
CA SER A 82 6.21 14.22 -2.21
C SER A 82 7.28 13.88 -1.18
N ASP A 83 7.24 14.49 0.01
CA ASP A 83 8.15 14.17 1.11
C ASP A 83 7.83 12.78 1.69
N TYR A 84 6.54 12.47 1.83
CA TYR A 84 6.07 11.17 2.29
C TYR A 84 6.54 10.03 1.38
N ILE A 85 6.42 10.19 0.07
CA ILE A 85 6.76 9.14 -0.92
C ILE A 85 8.23 9.14 -1.36
N LYS A 86 9.03 10.09 -0.85
CA LYS A 86 10.45 10.24 -1.20
C LYS A 86 11.25 8.94 -1.08
N PRO A 87 11.12 8.11 -0.01
CA PRO A 87 11.89 6.87 0.09
C PRO A 87 11.64 5.89 -1.07
N LEU A 88 10.38 5.78 -1.54
CA LEU A 88 10.07 4.97 -2.72
C LEU A 88 10.69 5.54 -3.98
N ARG A 89 10.61 6.86 -4.17
CA ARG A 89 11.20 7.52 -5.35
C ARG A 89 12.71 7.32 -5.40
N GLU A 90 13.40 7.48 -4.28
CA GLU A 90 14.85 7.28 -4.18
C GLU A 90 15.23 5.82 -4.43
N PHE A 91 14.47 4.88 -3.88
CA PHE A 91 14.65 3.46 -4.14
C PHE A 91 14.49 3.13 -5.64
N MET A 92 13.42 3.57 -6.28
CA MET A 92 13.17 3.31 -7.71
C MET A 92 14.25 3.94 -8.60
N ALA A 93 14.73 5.13 -8.26
CA ALA A 93 15.83 5.78 -8.96
C ALA A 93 17.16 5.01 -8.82
N SER A 94 17.38 4.33 -7.69
CA SER A 94 18.61 3.57 -7.41
C SER A 94 18.68 2.19 -8.09
N LEU A 95 17.56 1.69 -8.62
CA LEU A 95 17.53 0.43 -9.35
C LEU A 95 18.34 0.53 -10.65
N PRO A 96 19.07 -0.54 -11.06
CA PRO A 96 19.68 -0.64 -12.38
C PRO A 96 18.65 -0.39 -13.50
N ASP A 97 19.09 0.14 -14.64
CA ASP A 97 18.18 0.55 -15.72
C ASP A 97 17.46 -0.65 -16.38
N GLU A 98 18.09 -1.83 -16.38
CA GLU A 98 17.51 -3.06 -16.90
C GLU A 98 16.62 -3.80 -15.89
N GLU A 99 16.65 -3.39 -14.62
CA GLU A 99 15.89 -4.07 -13.56
C GLU A 99 14.43 -3.59 -13.54
N LYS A 100 13.51 -4.57 -13.55
CA LYS A 100 12.08 -4.32 -13.40
C LYS A 100 11.52 -4.98 -12.15
N VAL A 101 10.69 -4.23 -11.42
CA VAL A 101 10.10 -4.68 -10.16
C VAL A 101 8.59 -4.92 -10.29
N VAL A 102 8.08 -5.83 -9.45
CA VAL A 102 6.66 -5.97 -9.15
C VAL A 102 6.35 -4.98 -8.03
N LEU A 103 5.67 -3.90 -8.37
CA LEU A 103 5.39 -2.81 -7.43
C LEU A 103 4.02 -3.01 -6.77
N VAL A 104 3.98 -3.18 -5.45
CA VAL A 104 2.77 -3.52 -4.70
C VAL A 104 2.44 -2.43 -3.71
N GLY A 105 1.29 -1.79 -3.86
CA GLY A 105 0.82 -0.72 -2.97
C GLY A 105 -0.44 -1.13 -2.22
N HIS A 106 -0.46 -0.95 -0.90
CA HIS A 106 -1.62 -1.17 -0.04
C HIS A 106 -2.28 0.15 0.38
N SER A 107 -3.61 0.25 0.31
CA SER A 107 -4.36 1.43 0.79
C SER A 107 -3.80 2.75 0.21
N LEU A 108 -3.40 3.71 1.06
CA LEU A 108 -2.78 4.97 0.65
C LEU A 108 -1.49 4.77 -0.17
N GLY A 109 -0.79 3.66 0.02
CA GLY A 109 0.39 3.27 -0.76
C GLY A 109 0.11 3.17 -2.26
N GLY A 110 -1.15 3.02 -2.66
CA GLY A 110 -1.60 3.16 -4.04
C GLY A 110 -1.18 4.48 -4.70
N LEU A 111 -1.28 5.60 -3.97
CA LEU A 111 -0.84 6.91 -4.49
C LEU A 111 0.68 6.95 -4.73
N ALA A 112 1.45 6.35 -3.82
CA ALA A 112 2.90 6.28 -3.93
C ALA A 112 3.33 5.46 -5.15
N ILE A 113 2.72 4.28 -5.35
CA ILE A 113 3.05 3.43 -6.50
C ILE A 113 2.58 4.03 -7.83
N SER A 114 1.43 4.74 -7.86
CA SER A 114 1.00 5.47 -9.06
C SER A 114 1.99 6.55 -9.46
N GLN A 115 2.56 7.27 -8.49
CA GLN A 115 3.60 8.26 -8.81
C GLN A 115 4.88 7.59 -9.32
N ALA A 116 5.30 6.48 -8.71
CA ALA A 116 6.46 5.73 -9.17
C ALA A 116 6.25 5.15 -10.58
N MET A 117 5.03 4.71 -10.92
CA MET A 117 4.68 4.26 -12.27
C MET A 117 4.81 5.38 -13.31
N GLU A 118 4.42 6.60 -12.96
CA GLU A 118 4.55 7.76 -13.86
C GLU A 118 6.01 8.18 -14.05
N MET A 119 6.81 8.15 -12.97
CA MET A 119 8.21 8.60 -13.00
C MET A 119 9.19 7.56 -13.57
N PHE A 120 8.91 6.27 -13.36
CA PHE A 120 9.81 5.15 -13.72
C PHE A 120 9.05 4.02 -14.45
N PRO A 121 8.25 4.31 -15.50
CA PRO A 121 7.43 3.29 -16.15
C PRO A 121 8.25 2.12 -16.71
N GLU A 122 9.50 2.37 -17.12
CA GLU A 122 10.44 1.37 -17.64
C GLU A 122 10.91 0.36 -16.57
N LYS A 123 10.92 0.77 -15.29
CA LYS A 123 11.37 -0.05 -14.14
C LYS A 123 10.22 -0.82 -13.47
N VAL A 124 8.98 -0.66 -13.93
CA VAL A 124 7.81 -1.36 -13.37
C VAL A 124 7.40 -2.50 -14.31
N ALA A 125 7.56 -3.75 -13.86
CA ALA A 125 7.09 -4.93 -14.60
C ALA A 125 5.55 -5.03 -14.55
N VAL A 126 4.99 -4.80 -13.36
CA VAL A 126 3.55 -4.75 -13.10
C VAL A 126 3.31 -4.00 -11.79
N ALA A 127 2.21 -3.25 -11.71
CA ALA A 127 1.76 -2.59 -10.50
C ALA A 127 0.53 -3.32 -9.92
N VAL A 128 0.52 -3.55 -8.61
CA VAL A 128 -0.54 -4.27 -7.89
C VAL A 128 -1.11 -3.37 -6.80
N PHE A 129 -2.41 -3.08 -6.89
CA PHE A 129 -3.15 -2.24 -5.96
C PHE A 129 -3.97 -3.10 -4.99
N VAL A 130 -3.44 -3.34 -3.79
CA VAL A 130 -4.08 -4.14 -2.74
C VAL A 130 -4.99 -3.25 -1.92
N THR A 131 -6.30 -3.31 -2.20
CA THR A 131 -7.32 -2.46 -1.53
C THR A 131 -6.86 -0.99 -1.45
N ALA A 132 -6.29 -0.50 -2.56
CA ALA A 132 -5.51 0.72 -2.60
C ALA A 132 -6.15 1.79 -3.48
N SER A 133 -5.81 3.06 -3.22
CA SER A 133 -6.17 4.16 -4.09
C SER A 133 -5.50 3.98 -5.46
N MET A 134 -6.30 3.88 -6.52
CA MET A 134 -5.80 3.69 -7.89
C MET A 134 -6.23 4.90 -8.75
N PRO A 135 -5.55 6.06 -8.62
CA PRO A 135 -5.83 7.21 -9.45
C PRO A 135 -5.53 6.90 -10.91
N GLY A 136 -6.32 7.51 -11.80
CA GLY A 136 -6.11 7.46 -13.24
C GLY A 136 -6.30 8.83 -13.87
N PRO A 137 -6.10 8.95 -15.20
CA PRO A 137 -6.21 10.23 -15.90
C PRO A 137 -7.56 10.93 -15.71
N THR A 138 -8.65 10.16 -15.63
CA THR A 138 -10.02 10.67 -15.43
C THR A 138 -10.47 10.63 -13.97
N LEU A 139 -9.96 9.67 -13.19
CA LEU A 139 -10.27 9.49 -11.78
C LEU A 139 -9.08 9.97 -10.95
N ASN A 140 -8.87 11.27 -10.90
CA ASN A 140 -7.74 11.86 -10.19
C ASN A 140 -7.89 11.72 -8.65
N VAL A 141 -6.82 12.04 -7.93
CA VAL A 141 -6.73 11.88 -6.47
C VAL A 141 -7.81 12.67 -5.74
N SER A 142 -8.14 13.89 -6.18
CA SER A 142 -9.15 14.71 -5.50
C SER A 142 -10.55 14.11 -5.66
N ILE A 143 -10.88 13.55 -6.83
CA ILE A 143 -12.14 12.84 -7.05
C ILE A 143 -12.20 11.56 -6.20
N LEU A 144 -11.10 10.79 -6.13
CA LEU A 144 -11.04 9.58 -5.29
C LEU A 144 -11.28 9.91 -3.81
N ILE A 145 -10.59 10.92 -3.29
CA ILE A 145 -10.74 11.34 -1.89
C ILE A 145 -12.16 11.83 -1.64
N GLN A 146 -12.72 12.66 -2.53
CA GLN A 146 -14.10 13.12 -2.39
C GLN A 146 -15.10 11.97 -2.41
N LYS A 147 -14.88 10.95 -3.24
CA LYS A 147 -15.77 9.79 -3.29
C LYS A 147 -15.64 8.93 -2.04
N ALA A 148 -14.42 8.69 -1.57
CA ALA A 148 -14.18 7.96 -0.33
C ALA A 148 -14.80 8.66 0.90
N LEU A 149 -14.73 10.00 0.97
CA LEU A 149 -15.32 10.78 2.05
C LEU A 149 -16.86 10.86 1.97
N ARG A 150 -17.45 10.87 0.75
CA ARG A 150 -18.91 10.84 0.57
C ARG A 150 -19.50 9.47 0.88
N ASP A 151 -18.84 8.41 0.43
CA ASP A 151 -19.30 7.04 0.70
C ASP A 151 -19.12 6.67 2.20
N GLN A 152 -18.40 7.49 2.98
CA GLN A 152 -18.32 7.47 4.45
C GLN A 152 -19.49 8.22 5.13
N ASP A 153 -20.70 8.22 4.54
CA ASP A 153 -21.92 8.84 5.11
C ASP A 153 -22.33 8.28 6.49
N SER A 154 -21.65 7.26 6.99
CA SER A 154 -21.59 6.91 8.40
C SER A 154 -20.12 6.78 8.79
N GLN A 155 -19.55 7.77 9.48
CA GLN A 155 -18.23 7.67 10.12
C GLN A 155 -18.20 6.64 11.27
N MET A 156 -19.14 5.68 11.26
CA MET A 156 -19.37 4.64 12.26
C MET A 156 -19.15 5.20 13.66
N ASP A 157 -18.21 4.62 14.40
CA ASP A 157 -17.76 5.02 15.73
C ASP A 157 -16.32 5.56 15.72
N ASN A 158 -15.86 6.07 14.57
CA ASN A 158 -14.58 6.76 14.49
C ASN A 158 -14.63 8.08 15.29
N HIS A 159 -13.53 8.43 15.95
CA HIS A 159 -13.44 9.62 16.79
C HIS A 159 -12.32 10.54 16.32
N TYR A 160 -12.62 11.84 16.27
CA TYR A 160 -11.62 12.89 16.11
C TYR A 160 -11.33 13.54 17.46
N THR A 161 -10.05 13.78 17.77
CA THR A 161 -9.66 14.63 18.90
C THR A 161 -9.10 15.95 18.39
N TYR A 162 -9.19 16.97 19.24
CA TYR A 162 -8.85 18.36 18.94
C TYR A 162 -7.95 18.90 20.06
N ASP A 163 -6.77 18.31 20.18
CA ASP A 163 -5.87 18.58 21.32
C ASP A 163 -5.37 20.04 21.31
N ASP A 164 -5.36 20.68 20.13
CA ASP A 164 -5.06 22.10 19.93
C ASP A 164 -6.30 23.03 20.07
N GLY A 165 -7.40 22.52 20.62
CA GLY A 165 -8.64 23.25 20.87
C GLY A 165 -9.74 23.01 19.82
N PRO A 166 -11.03 23.21 20.19
CA PRO A 166 -12.19 22.78 19.38
C PRO A 166 -12.38 23.56 18.08
N SER A 167 -11.73 24.72 17.93
CA SER A 167 -11.74 25.52 16.69
C SER A 167 -10.58 25.20 15.74
N SER A 168 -9.63 24.37 16.17
CA SER A 168 -8.50 23.93 15.36
C SER A 168 -8.90 22.69 14.54
N PRO A 169 -8.20 22.37 13.44
CA PRO A 169 -8.37 21.08 12.76
C PRO A 169 -8.12 19.90 13.70
N PRO A 170 -8.72 18.71 13.44
CA PRO A 170 -8.52 17.56 14.30
C PRO A 170 -7.05 17.13 14.33
N THR A 171 -6.54 16.85 15.52
CA THR A 171 -5.14 16.44 15.77
C THR A 171 -4.97 14.94 15.58
N THR A 172 -5.98 14.16 15.97
CA THR A 172 -5.98 12.70 15.85
C THR A 172 -7.29 12.23 15.23
N PHE A 173 -7.18 11.19 14.41
CA PHE A 173 -8.31 10.38 13.96
C PHE A 173 -8.12 8.96 14.46
N THR A 174 -9.10 8.46 15.20
CA THR A 174 -9.09 7.10 15.77
C THR A 174 -10.17 6.28 15.10
N PHE A 175 -9.79 5.11 14.58
CA PHE A 175 -10.75 4.14 14.07
C PHE A 175 -11.59 3.57 15.22
N GLY A 176 -12.90 3.55 15.04
CA GLY A 176 -13.85 3.07 16.05
C GLY A 176 -13.72 1.56 16.29
N PRO A 177 -13.90 1.08 17.55
CA PRO A 177 -13.74 -0.34 17.90
C PRO A 177 -14.88 -1.26 17.43
N MET A 178 -16.04 -0.73 17.04
CA MET A 178 -17.24 -1.51 16.78
C MET A 178 -17.44 -1.89 15.32
N PHE A 179 -16.55 -1.46 14.41
CA PHE A 179 -16.53 -1.90 13.01
C PHE A 179 -15.12 -1.96 12.41
#